data_AF-A0A962FFA4-F1
#
_entry.id   AF-A0A962FFA4-F1
#
_cell.length_a   1.000
_cell.length_b   1.000
_cell.length_c   1.000
_cell.angle_alpha   90.00
_cell.angle_beta   90.00
_cell.angle_gamma   90.00
#
_symmetry.space_group_name_H-M   'P 1'
#
loop_
_entity.id
_entity.type
_entity.pdbx_description
1 polymer ?
#
loop_
_entity_poly.entity_id
_entity_poly.type
_entity_poly.pdbx_seq_one_letter_code
_entity_poly.pdbx_strand_id
1 'polypeptide(L)'
;MAGFRDRAAFPVVLWGVAQAMRAAAMAFPAFRAKIAERDALVSIETRDAGAGRWYRFSRGRITSGVGPADKADVRLLFKDSETGLRLLTPPMRHFDYINAIKMFKLDIVGDDEATRWFTEVASLMMSAHWSFGEKMPNGETRYVNDTNGGPVFVYVKNGKIVRMTPIEFEADEAAKGRWSISARGRTFAPPPQTSISSHGLSNKSTVYSKDRLLYPMKRVDFDPNGARNPQNRGVSGYERISWDEALDIVASEIRRMKTQ
;
A
#
# COMPACT_ATOMS: atom_id res chain seq x y z
N MET A 1 -27.17 -3.70 -19.00
CA MET A 1 -28.16 -3.91 -17.92
C MET A 1 -27.66 -5.09 -17.11
N ALA A 2 -27.38 -4.92 -15.81
CA ALA A 2 -26.95 -6.03 -14.96
C ALA A 2 -27.99 -7.16 -15.01
N GLY A 3 -27.54 -8.41 -15.15
CA GLY A 3 -28.45 -9.54 -15.19
C GLY A 3 -29.19 -9.69 -13.86
N PHE A 4 -30.41 -10.23 -13.88
CA PHE A 4 -31.18 -10.54 -12.67
C PHE A 4 -30.37 -11.37 -11.66
N ARG A 5 -29.51 -12.28 -12.17
CA ARG A 5 -28.58 -13.09 -11.38
C ARG A 5 -27.55 -12.26 -10.60
N ASP A 6 -27.04 -11.18 -11.21
CA ASP A 6 -25.99 -10.34 -10.60
C ASP A 6 -26.55 -9.52 -9.45
N ARG A 7 -27.79 -9.00 -9.61
CA ARG A 7 -28.50 -8.29 -8.55
C ARG A 7 -28.81 -9.18 -7.33
N ALA A 8 -29.06 -10.46 -7.55
CA ALA A 8 -29.29 -11.43 -6.48
C ALA A 8 -27.98 -11.92 -5.82
N ALA A 9 -26.89 -12.05 -6.59
CA ALA A 9 -25.61 -12.57 -6.09
C ALA A 9 -24.79 -11.51 -5.32
N PHE A 10 -24.88 -10.23 -5.68
CA PHE A 10 -24.08 -9.18 -5.04
C PHE A 10 -24.31 -9.07 -3.52
N PRO A 11 -25.56 -9.09 -3.00
CA PRO A 11 -25.81 -9.16 -1.55
C PRO A 11 -25.14 -10.35 -0.85
N VAL A 12 -25.04 -11.50 -1.51
CA VAL A 12 -24.36 -12.69 -0.99
C VAL A 12 -22.86 -12.46 -0.88
N VAL A 13 -22.24 -11.87 -1.91
CA VAL A 13 -20.82 -11.50 -1.88
C VAL A 13 -20.55 -10.48 -0.77
N LEU A 14 -21.40 -9.47 -0.60
CA LEU A 14 -21.27 -8.50 0.49
C LEU A 14 -21.36 -9.16 1.87
N TRP A 15 -22.26 -10.13 2.05
CA TRP A 15 -22.29 -10.95 3.26
C TRP A 15 -21.01 -11.77 3.43
N GLY A 16 -20.50 -12.36 2.35
CA GLY A 16 -19.22 -13.08 2.32
C GLY A 16 -18.05 -12.22 2.76
N VAL A 17 -17.98 -10.96 2.30
CA VAL A 17 -16.98 -9.97 2.74
C VAL A 17 -17.03 -9.77 4.27
N ALA A 18 -18.22 -9.70 4.86
CA ALA A 18 -18.34 -9.59 6.32
C ALA A 18 -17.75 -10.81 7.05
N GLN A 19 -18.00 -12.02 6.53
CA GLN A 19 -17.45 -13.23 7.12
C GLN A 19 -15.95 -13.34 6.91
N ALA A 20 -15.45 -12.96 5.73
CA ALA A 20 -14.01 -12.91 5.45
C ALA A 20 -13.28 -11.96 6.41
N MET A 21 -13.82 -10.75 6.65
CA MET A 21 -13.23 -9.81 7.61
C MET A 21 -13.27 -10.35 9.05
N ARG A 22 -14.35 -11.03 9.46
CA ARG A 22 -14.42 -11.67 10.80
C ARG A 22 -13.41 -12.80 10.94
N ALA A 23 -13.29 -13.64 9.92
CA ALA A 23 -12.30 -14.71 9.88
C ALA A 23 -10.88 -14.15 9.93
N ALA A 24 -10.59 -13.10 9.16
CA ALA A 24 -9.30 -12.40 9.18
C ALA A 24 -8.99 -11.79 10.55
N ALA A 25 -9.97 -11.16 11.22
CA ALA A 25 -9.80 -10.65 12.57
C ALA A 25 -9.50 -11.75 13.60
N MET A 26 -10.04 -12.95 13.41
CA MET A 26 -9.73 -14.10 14.25
C MET A 26 -8.33 -14.65 13.97
N ALA A 27 -7.97 -14.85 12.69
CA ALA A 27 -6.75 -15.52 12.27
C ALA A 27 -5.49 -14.65 12.33
N PHE A 28 -5.60 -13.34 12.07
CA PHE A 28 -4.45 -12.46 11.86
C PHE A 28 -4.42 -11.31 12.88
N PRO A 29 -3.48 -11.30 13.83
CA PRO A 29 -3.34 -10.23 14.81
C PRO A 29 -3.16 -8.84 14.19
N ALA A 30 -2.42 -8.73 13.08
CA ALA A 30 -2.23 -7.47 12.37
C ALA A 30 -3.55 -6.89 11.82
N PHE A 31 -4.42 -7.74 11.27
CA PHE A 31 -5.75 -7.32 10.82
C PHE A 31 -6.60 -6.86 12.00
N ARG A 32 -6.58 -7.60 13.11
CA ARG A 32 -7.32 -7.25 14.34
C ARG A 32 -6.88 -5.91 14.92
N ALA A 33 -5.57 -5.67 14.97
CA ALA A 33 -5.01 -4.40 15.42
C ALA A 33 -5.52 -3.25 14.53
N LYS A 34 -5.49 -3.44 13.20
CA LYS A 34 -5.93 -2.41 12.26
C LYS A 34 -7.39 -2.00 12.44
N ILE A 35 -8.29 -2.96 12.58
CA ILE A 35 -9.72 -2.67 12.78
C ILE A 35 -10.05 -2.13 14.18
N ALA A 36 -9.10 -2.16 15.12
CA ALA A 36 -9.26 -1.60 16.46
C ALA A 36 -8.76 -0.15 16.58
N GLU A 37 -8.05 0.36 15.57
CA GLU A 37 -7.55 1.75 15.55
C GLU A 37 -8.68 2.78 15.54
N ARG A 38 -9.85 2.44 14.99
CA ARG A 38 -10.96 3.37 14.81
C ARG A 38 -12.32 2.68 14.84
N ASP A 39 -13.29 3.35 15.44
CA ASP A 39 -14.71 3.04 15.27
C ASP A 39 -15.22 3.72 14.00
N ALA A 40 -15.86 2.96 13.11
CA ALA A 40 -16.33 3.45 11.82
C ALA A 40 -17.53 2.65 11.31
N LEU A 41 -18.43 3.35 10.61
CA LEU A 41 -19.49 2.77 9.81
C LEU A 41 -19.12 2.87 8.34
N VAL A 42 -18.97 1.72 7.70
CA VAL A 42 -18.65 1.63 6.27
C VAL A 42 -19.85 1.08 5.52
N SER A 43 -20.22 1.68 4.40
CA SER A 43 -21.22 1.14 3.48
C SER A 43 -20.55 0.67 2.19
N ILE A 44 -20.90 -0.53 1.72
CA ILE A 44 -20.55 -0.98 0.38
C ILE A 44 -21.86 -1.16 -0.39
N GLU A 45 -22.01 -0.44 -1.49
CA GLU A 45 -23.31 -0.31 -2.16
C GLU A 45 -23.17 0.04 -3.65
N THR A 46 -24.27 -0.09 -4.38
CA THR A 46 -24.38 0.35 -5.77
C THR A 46 -24.94 1.77 -5.87
N ARG A 47 -24.50 2.54 -6.86
CA ARG A 47 -25.01 3.89 -7.13
C ARG A 47 -26.45 3.91 -7.61
N ASP A 48 -26.92 2.82 -8.22
CA ASP A 48 -28.30 2.68 -8.71
C ASP A 48 -29.31 2.40 -7.57
N ALA A 49 -28.93 2.62 -6.31
CA ALA A 49 -29.73 2.45 -5.09
C ALA A 49 -30.27 1.03 -4.86
N GLY A 50 -29.78 0.03 -5.60
CA GLY A 50 -30.37 -1.31 -5.64
C GLY A 50 -29.90 -2.26 -4.54
N ALA A 51 -28.60 -2.25 -4.19
CA ALA A 51 -28.05 -3.24 -3.26
C ALA A 51 -26.88 -2.66 -2.46
N GLY A 52 -26.84 -2.97 -1.16
CA GLY A 52 -25.75 -2.59 -0.29
C GLY A 52 -25.73 -3.37 1.02
N ARG A 53 -24.64 -3.20 1.76
CA ARG A 53 -24.46 -3.72 3.12
C ARG A 53 -23.60 -2.73 3.88
N TRP A 54 -24.01 -2.44 5.11
CA TRP A 54 -23.18 -1.69 6.04
C TRP A 54 -22.36 -2.63 6.91
N TYR A 55 -21.21 -2.14 7.36
CA TYR A 55 -20.23 -2.79 8.21
C TYR A 55 -19.85 -1.81 9.31
N ARG A 56 -20.10 -2.18 10.56
CA ARG A 56 -19.72 -1.40 11.72
C ARG A 56 -18.51 -2.02 12.38
N PHE A 57 -17.46 -1.23 12.47
CA PHE A 57 -16.25 -1.50 13.22
C PHE A 57 -16.39 -0.76 14.56
N SER A 58 -16.34 -1.50 15.66
CA SER A 58 -16.32 -0.89 16.98
C SER A 58 -15.47 -1.73 17.93
N ARG A 59 -14.46 -1.09 18.54
CA ARG A 59 -13.54 -1.72 19.49
C ARG A 59 -12.97 -3.05 18.95
N GLY A 60 -12.57 -3.06 17.68
CA GLY A 60 -12.01 -4.24 17.01
C GLY A 60 -13.01 -5.36 16.68
N ARG A 61 -14.32 -5.12 16.81
CA ARG A 61 -15.38 -6.07 16.43
C ARG A 61 -16.11 -5.59 15.17
N ILE A 62 -16.54 -6.55 14.36
CA ILE A 62 -17.21 -6.30 13.07
C ILE A 62 -18.65 -6.83 13.11
N THR A 63 -19.62 -5.92 13.04
CA THR A 63 -21.03 -6.24 12.79
C THR A 63 -21.44 -5.73 11.41
N SER A 64 -22.48 -6.31 10.82
CA SER A 64 -22.93 -5.91 9.48
C SER A 64 -24.41 -6.21 9.29
N GLY A 65 -25.06 -5.44 8.40
CA GLY A 65 -26.48 -5.61 8.10
C GLY A 65 -26.80 -5.22 6.67
N VAL A 66 -27.95 -5.71 6.17
CA VAL A 66 -28.38 -5.48 4.79
C VAL A 66 -28.78 -4.02 4.61
N GLY A 67 -28.49 -3.48 3.42
CA GLY A 67 -28.87 -2.14 3.00
C GLY A 67 -27.70 -1.15 3.03
N PRO A 68 -27.81 -0.05 2.26
CA PRO A 68 -26.90 1.07 2.33
C PRO A 68 -27.00 1.77 3.70
N ALA A 69 -25.99 2.58 4.04
CA ALA A 69 -26.02 3.42 5.23
C ALA A 69 -25.76 4.89 4.86
N ASP A 70 -26.79 5.72 4.98
CA ASP A 70 -26.76 7.14 4.57
C ASP A 70 -25.72 7.98 5.33
N LYS A 71 -25.44 7.63 6.58
CA LYS A 71 -24.47 8.31 7.46
C LYS A 71 -23.20 7.49 7.69
N ALA A 72 -22.77 6.73 6.69
CA ALA A 72 -21.51 6.01 6.76
C ALA A 72 -20.31 6.97 6.69
N ASP A 73 -19.30 6.72 7.51
CA ASP A 73 -18.02 7.44 7.50
C ASP A 73 -17.24 7.17 6.20
N VAL A 74 -17.44 5.99 5.62
CA VAL A 74 -16.88 5.58 4.33
C VAL A 74 -17.96 4.89 3.49
N ARG A 75 -18.09 5.29 2.23
CA ARG A 75 -18.98 4.66 1.25
C ARG A 75 -18.16 4.19 0.06
N LEU A 76 -18.21 2.88 -0.20
CA LEU A 76 -17.63 2.25 -1.37
C LEU A 76 -18.74 2.07 -2.42
N LEU A 77 -18.72 2.92 -3.45
CA LEU A 77 -19.81 3.09 -4.41
C LEU A 77 -19.47 2.43 -5.75
N PHE A 78 -19.99 1.23 -5.98
CA PHE A 78 -19.91 0.58 -7.28
C PHE A 78 -20.94 1.14 -8.25
N LYS A 79 -20.59 1.25 -9.53
CA LYS A 79 -21.53 1.67 -10.58
C LYS A 79 -22.80 0.81 -10.58
N ASP A 80 -22.63 -0.51 -10.48
CA ASP A 80 -23.67 -1.52 -10.54
C ASP A 80 -23.22 -2.82 -9.84
N SER A 81 -24.17 -3.74 -9.63
CA SER A 81 -23.92 -5.04 -8.98
C SER A 81 -22.94 -5.91 -9.77
N GLU A 82 -22.93 -5.82 -11.11
CA GLU A 82 -22.01 -6.56 -11.98
C GLU A 82 -20.55 -6.14 -11.71
N THR A 83 -20.30 -4.84 -11.67
CA THR A 83 -18.98 -4.28 -11.34
C THR A 83 -18.55 -4.72 -9.94
N GLY A 84 -19.45 -4.64 -8.96
CA GLY A 84 -19.17 -5.03 -7.57
C GLY A 84 -18.86 -6.52 -7.44
N LEU A 85 -19.63 -7.39 -8.08
CA LEU A 85 -19.36 -8.83 -8.12
C LEU A 85 -18.01 -9.15 -8.73
N ARG A 86 -17.70 -8.57 -9.89
CA ARG A 86 -16.43 -8.80 -10.58
C ARG A 86 -15.23 -8.38 -9.75
N LEU A 87 -15.35 -7.30 -8.99
CA LEU A 87 -14.23 -6.77 -8.20
C LEU A 87 -14.07 -7.50 -6.87
N LEU A 88 -15.16 -7.85 -6.18
CA LEU A 88 -15.11 -8.45 -4.85
C LEU A 88 -15.02 -10.00 -4.84
N THR A 89 -15.20 -10.65 -6.00
CA THR A 89 -15.14 -12.12 -6.10
C THR A 89 -13.72 -12.58 -6.40
N PRO A 90 -13.14 -13.53 -5.63
CA PRO A 90 -11.84 -14.12 -5.93
C PRO A 90 -11.81 -14.86 -7.28
N PRO A 91 -10.65 -14.87 -8.00
CA PRO A 91 -9.40 -14.21 -7.65
C PRO A 91 -9.45 -12.69 -7.92
N MET A 92 -9.22 -11.90 -6.87
CA MET A 92 -9.22 -10.45 -6.97
C MET A 92 -7.92 -9.96 -7.60
N ARG A 93 -8.01 -9.18 -8.68
CA ARG A 93 -6.83 -8.61 -9.36
C ARG A 93 -6.75 -7.12 -9.12
N HIS A 94 -5.63 -6.65 -8.57
CA HIS A 94 -5.41 -5.24 -8.29
C HIS A 94 -5.61 -4.34 -9.52
N PHE A 95 -5.20 -4.81 -10.70
CA PHE A 95 -5.37 -4.10 -11.97
C PHE A 95 -6.85 -3.77 -12.28
N ASP A 96 -7.78 -4.67 -11.96
CA ASP A 96 -9.21 -4.46 -12.24
C ASP A 96 -9.80 -3.35 -11.35
N TYR A 97 -9.35 -3.25 -10.09
CA TYR A 97 -9.74 -2.16 -9.19
C TYR A 97 -9.23 -0.80 -9.69
N ILE A 98 -7.95 -0.71 -10.08
CA ILE A 98 -7.37 0.52 -10.60
C ILE A 98 -8.10 0.98 -11.86
N ASN A 99 -8.40 0.06 -12.78
CA ASN A 99 -9.17 0.40 -13.97
C ASN A 99 -10.60 0.83 -13.63
N ALA A 100 -11.26 0.18 -12.67
CA ALA A 100 -12.61 0.57 -12.26
C ALA A 100 -12.65 1.98 -11.67
N ILE A 101 -11.68 2.34 -10.83
CA ILE A 101 -11.56 3.70 -10.27
C ILE A 101 -11.32 4.71 -11.40
N LYS A 102 -10.35 4.44 -12.30
CA LYS A 102 -10.05 5.31 -13.46
C LYS A 102 -11.24 5.51 -14.40
N MET A 103 -12.10 4.50 -14.53
CA MET A 103 -13.31 4.56 -15.34
C MET A 103 -14.55 5.05 -14.58
N PHE A 104 -14.38 5.59 -13.35
CA PHE A 104 -15.47 6.05 -12.49
C PHE A 104 -16.54 4.99 -12.23
N LYS A 105 -16.14 3.71 -12.18
CA LYS A 105 -17.00 2.56 -11.86
C LYS A 105 -16.97 2.18 -10.38
N LEU A 106 -16.02 2.74 -9.63
CA LEU A 106 -15.84 2.55 -8.20
C LEU A 106 -15.38 3.88 -7.61
N ASP A 107 -16.16 4.43 -6.68
CA ASP A 107 -15.73 5.60 -5.88
C ASP A 107 -15.59 5.19 -4.41
N ILE A 108 -14.69 5.86 -3.71
CA ILE A 108 -14.57 5.81 -2.25
C ILE A 108 -14.89 7.22 -1.74
N VAL A 109 -15.96 7.35 -0.96
CA VAL A 109 -16.43 8.64 -0.46
C VAL A 109 -16.37 8.62 1.07
N GLY A 110 -15.83 9.68 1.66
CA GLY A 110 -15.66 9.82 3.09
C GLY A 110 -14.53 10.79 3.40
N ASP A 111 -14.24 10.98 4.69
CA ASP A 111 -13.05 11.71 5.12
C ASP A 111 -11.77 10.95 4.70
N ASP A 112 -10.72 11.67 4.34
CA ASP A 112 -9.48 11.08 3.81
C ASP A 112 -8.83 10.10 4.80
N GLU A 113 -8.89 10.39 6.10
CA GLU A 113 -8.34 9.49 7.13
C GLU A 113 -9.16 8.19 7.21
N ALA A 114 -10.48 8.31 7.18
CA ALA A 114 -11.38 7.16 7.25
C ALA A 114 -11.28 6.28 6.00
N THR A 115 -11.27 6.89 4.81
CA THR A 115 -11.15 6.18 3.53
C THR A 115 -9.78 5.50 3.39
N ARG A 116 -8.70 6.17 3.80
CA ARG A 116 -7.36 5.56 3.89
C ARG A 116 -7.36 4.37 4.84
N TRP A 117 -7.87 4.53 6.06
CA TRP A 117 -7.93 3.45 7.05
C TRP A 117 -8.68 2.24 6.50
N PHE A 118 -9.85 2.45 5.87
CA PHE A 118 -10.63 1.34 5.30
C PHE A 118 -9.93 0.68 4.10
N THR A 119 -9.19 1.45 3.29
CA THR A 119 -8.36 0.92 2.20
C THR A 119 -7.25 0.02 2.74
N GLU A 120 -6.63 0.39 3.86
CA GLU A 120 -5.63 -0.43 4.55
C GLU A 120 -6.26 -1.68 5.18
N VAL A 121 -7.48 -1.60 5.74
CA VAL A 121 -8.25 -2.78 6.20
C VAL A 121 -8.50 -3.75 5.04
N ALA A 122 -8.99 -3.25 3.90
CA ALA A 122 -9.23 -4.08 2.72
C ALA A 122 -7.93 -4.70 2.17
N SER A 123 -6.82 -3.94 2.17
CA SER A 123 -5.51 -4.45 1.78
C SER A 123 -5.00 -5.56 2.70
N LEU A 124 -5.15 -5.41 4.03
CA LEU A 124 -4.78 -6.43 4.99
C LEU A 124 -5.67 -7.68 4.89
N MET A 125 -6.95 -7.53 4.54
CA MET A 125 -7.80 -8.70 4.28
C MET A 125 -7.18 -9.63 3.20
N MET A 126 -6.50 -9.03 2.22
CA MET A 126 -5.86 -9.73 1.11
C MET A 126 -4.43 -10.21 1.41
N SER A 127 -3.73 -9.56 2.33
CA SER A 127 -2.28 -9.73 2.51
C SER A 127 -1.85 -10.14 3.90
N ALA A 128 -2.74 -10.15 4.90
CA ALA A 128 -2.39 -10.50 6.29
C ALA A 128 -1.92 -11.96 6.44
N HIS A 129 -2.24 -12.82 5.47
CA HIS A 129 -1.76 -14.19 5.41
C HIS A 129 -0.37 -14.33 4.76
N TRP A 130 0.20 -13.25 4.21
CA TRP A 130 1.50 -13.27 3.55
C TRP A 130 2.61 -13.20 4.58
N SER A 131 3.60 -14.07 4.45
CA SER A 131 4.91 -13.89 5.06
C SER A 131 5.80 -13.09 4.11
N PHE A 132 6.44 -12.05 4.64
CA PHE A 132 7.44 -11.29 3.89
C PHE A 132 8.83 -11.77 4.22
N GLY A 133 9.56 -12.20 3.18
CA GLY A 133 10.93 -12.69 3.29
C GLY A 133 11.03 -14.14 3.74
N GLU A 134 12.23 -14.67 3.60
CA GLU A 134 12.59 -16.06 3.90
C GLU A 134 13.51 -16.13 5.12
N LYS A 135 13.26 -17.09 6.01
CA LYS A 135 14.08 -17.28 7.21
C LYS A 135 15.37 -18.00 6.86
N MET A 136 16.50 -17.41 7.22
CA MET A 136 17.82 -17.99 7.00
C MET A 136 18.28 -18.78 8.24
N PRO A 137 19.09 -19.85 8.07
CA PRO A 137 19.59 -20.67 9.19
C PRO A 137 20.34 -19.89 10.29
N ASN A 138 20.95 -18.76 9.94
CA ASN A 138 21.71 -17.90 10.86
C ASN A 138 20.85 -16.87 11.64
N GLY A 139 19.52 -17.00 11.53
CA GLY A 139 18.55 -16.11 12.16
C GLY A 139 18.31 -14.79 11.41
N GLU A 140 18.89 -14.60 10.23
CA GLU A 140 18.53 -13.49 9.33
C GLU A 140 17.18 -13.76 8.65
N THR A 141 16.54 -12.69 8.17
CA THR A 141 15.44 -12.80 7.19
C THR A 141 15.91 -12.19 5.87
N ARG A 142 15.83 -12.96 4.78
CA ARG A 142 16.15 -12.56 3.41
C ARG A 142 14.91 -11.99 2.75
N TYR A 143 14.95 -10.70 2.42
CA TYR A 143 13.92 -10.01 1.65
C TYR A 143 14.38 -9.80 0.21
N VAL A 144 13.45 -9.39 -0.65
CA VAL A 144 13.74 -8.90 -2.00
C VAL A 144 13.49 -7.40 -2.03
N ASN A 145 14.37 -6.66 -2.71
CA ASN A 145 14.16 -5.26 -3.02
C ASN A 145 14.81 -4.95 -4.39
N ASP A 146 14.57 -3.75 -4.91
CA ASP A 146 15.17 -3.29 -6.15
C ASP A 146 15.93 -1.98 -5.93
N THR A 147 16.96 -1.76 -6.75
CA THR A 147 17.75 -0.53 -6.75
C THR A 147 17.91 -0.04 -8.19
N ASN A 148 18.28 1.23 -8.38
CA ASN A 148 18.68 1.73 -9.71
C ASN A 148 19.86 0.94 -10.31
N GLY A 149 20.58 0.18 -9.48
CA GLY A 149 21.70 -0.66 -9.86
C GLY A 149 21.35 -2.11 -10.17
N GLY A 150 20.09 -2.51 -10.02
CA GLY A 150 19.59 -3.88 -10.17
C GLY A 150 18.95 -4.46 -8.90
N PRO A 151 18.27 -5.61 -9.03
CA PRO A 151 17.54 -6.25 -7.94
C PRO A 151 18.48 -6.93 -6.95
N VAL A 152 18.04 -7.01 -5.69
CA VAL A 152 18.86 -7.49 -4.57
C VAL A 152 18.08 -8.40 -3.65
N PHE A 153 18.80 -9.40 -3.11
CA PHE A 153 18.45 -9.94 -1.81
C PHE A 153 18.96 -9.02 -0.71
N VAL A 154 18.11 -8.75 0.28
CA VAL A 154 18.41 -7.92 1.45
C VAL A 154 18.31 -8.77 2.70
N TYR A 155 19.43 -9.00 3.37
CA TYR A 155 19.49 -9.80 4.59
C TYR A 155 19.39 -8.88 5.80
N VAL A 156 18.41 -9.12 6.67
CA VAL A 156 18.09 -8.29 7.83
C VAL A 156 18.12 -9.13 9.10
N LYS A 157 18.71 -8.57 10.16
CA LYS A 157 18.72 -9.16 11.50
C LYS A 157 18.42 -8.05 12.51
N ASN A 158 17.48 -8.30 13.43
CA ASN A 158 17.09 -7.35 14.48
C ASN A 158 16.74 -5.95 13.94
N GLY A 159 16.00 -5.88 12.82
CA GLY A 159 15.61 -4.63 12.17
C GLY A 159 16.73 -3.89 11.43
N LYS A 160 17.94 -4.47 11.32
CA LYS A 160 19.09 -3.86 10.64
C LYS A 160 19.53 -4.68 9.42
N ILE A 161 19.70 -4.00 8.29
CA ILE A 161 20.32 -4.56 7.08
C ILE A 161 21.75 -5.00 7.40
N VAL A 162 22.03 -6.28 7.23
CA VAL A 162 23.37 -6.89 7.37
C VAL A 162 24.13 -6.76 6.05
N ARG A 163 23.52 -7.18 4.95
CA ARG A 163 24.12 -7.19 3.61
C ARG A 163 23.06 -7.18 2.50
N MET A 164 23.51 -6.81 1.31
CA MET A 164 22.76 -6.87 0.07
C MET A 164 23.58 -7.67 -0.94
N THR A 165 22.96 -8.56 -1.70
CA THR A 165 23.62 -9.39 -2.70
C THR A 165 22.82 -9.41 -3.99
N PRO A 166 23.43 -9.77 -5.13
CA PRO A 166 22.65 -10.21 -6.28
C PRO A 166 21.66 -11.31 -5.90
N ILE A 167 20.59 -11.41 -6.69
CA ILE A 167 19.65 -12.54 -6.62
C ILE A 167 20.24 -13.69 -7.43
N GLU A 168 20.54 -14.77 -6.73
CA GLU A 168 20.81 -16.09 -7.31
C GLU A 168 19.46 -16.81 -7.48
N PHE A 169 19.22 -17.37 -8.66
CA PHE A 169 17.98 -18.10 -8.94
C PHE A 169 18.09 -19.54 -8.46
N GLU A 170 16.99 -20.08 -7.94
CA GLU A 170 16.93 -21.49 -7.58
C GLU A 170 17.06 -22.37 -8.84
N ALA A 171 17.60 -23.58 -8.70
CA ALA A 171 17.97 -24.41 -9.84
C ALA A 171 16.79 -24.73 -10.76
N ASP A 172 15.60 -24.94 -10.19
CA ASP A 172 14.39 -25.25 -10.96
C ASP A 172 13.83 -23.99 -11.67
N GLU A 173 13.89 -22.83 -11.03
CA GLU A 173 13.51 -21.54 -11.63
C GLU A 173 14.43 -21.20 -12.81
N ALA A 174 15.75 -21.34 -12.60
CA ALA A 174 16.74 -21.16 -13.64
C ALA A 174 16.52 -22.13 -14.81
N ALA A 175 16.16 -23.39 -14.55
CA ALA A 175 15.88 -24.37 -15.60
C ALA A 175 14.64 -24.02 -16.44
N LYS A 176 13.62 -23.39 -15.84
CA LYS A 176 12.35 -23.04 -16.51
C LYS A 176 12.44 -21.77 -17.36
N GLY A 177 13.21 -20.78 -16.91
CA GLY A 177 13.21 -19.42 -17.48
C GLY A 177 14.44 -19.04 -18.32
N ARG A 178 15.49 -19.87 -18.35
CA ARG A 178 16.75 -19.53 -18.99
C ARG A 178 16.71 -19.83 -20.50
N TRP A 179 16.80 -18.78 -21.29
CA TRP A 179 17.00 -18.90 -22.74
C TRP A 179 18.42 -19.40 -23.06
N SER A 180 18.57 -20.02 -24.23
CA SER A 180 19.88 -20.41 -24.76
C SER A 180 19.97 -20.12 -26.25
N ILE A 181 21.19 -19.93 -26.75
CA ILE A 181 21.49 -19.70 -28.16
C ILE A 181 22.52 -20.72 -28.62
N SER A 182 22.25 -21.43 -29.71
CA SER A 182 23.20 -22.34 -30.35
C SER A 182 23.91 -21.63 -31.51
N ALA A 183 25.24 -21.51 -31.45
CA ALA A 183 26.04 -20.88 -32.50
C ALA A 183 27.44 -21.50 -32.56
N ARG A 184 27.95 -21.71 -33.78
CA ARG A 184 29.32 -22.24 -34.02
C ARG A 184 29.62 -23.55 -33.25
N GLY A 185 28.65 -24.46 -33.22
CA GLY A 185 28.77 -25.75 -32.53
C GLY A 185 28.79 -25.67 -31.00
N ARG A 186 28.42 -24.53 -30.40
CA ARG A 186 28.33 -24.34 -28.94
C ARG A 186 26.96 -23.80 -28.55
N THR A 187 26.57 -24.08 -27.30
CA THR A 187 25.36 -23.54 -26.67
C THR A 187 25.75 -22.52 -25.61
N PHE A 188 25.20 -21.30 -25.73
CA PHE A 188 25.44 -20.19 -24.81
C PHE A 188 24.18 -19.91 -24.00
N ALA A 189 24.34 -19.70 -22.70
CA ALA A 189 23.24 -19.33 -21.81
C ALA A 189 23.75 -18.41 -20.69
N PRO A 190 22.99 -17.38 -20.28
CA PRO A 190 23.42 -16.41 -19.27
C PRO A 190 23.54 -17.05 -17.88
N PRO A 191 24.34 -16.55 -16.93
CA PRO A 191 24.40 -17.10 -15.57
C PRO A 191 23.00 -17.16 -14.91
N PRO A 192 22.71 -18.15 -14.04
CA PRO A 192 21.44 -18.25 -13.31
C PRO A 192 21.37 -17.28 -12.12
N GLN A 193 21.78 -16.04 -12.34
CA GLN A 193 21.78 -14.98 -11.33
C GLN A 193 21.61 -13.63 -12.01
N THR A 194 21.14 -12.67 -11.24
CA THR A 194 21.17 -11.26 -11.60
C THR A 194 22.58 -10.68 -11.46
N SER A 195 22.78 -9.48 -11.99
CA SER A 195 23.99 -8.69 -11.75
C SER A 195 23.61 -7.38 -11.07
N ILE A 196 24.58 -6.76 -10.39
CA ILE A 196 24.36 -5.50 -9.72
C ILE A 196 25.53 -4.55 -9.96
N SER A 197 25.21 -3.27 -10.12
CA SER A 197 26.24 -2.21 -10.16
C SER A 197 26.91 -2.00 -8.80
N SER A 198 28.09 -1.40 -8.81
CA SER A 198 28.84 -1.08 -7.59
C SER A 198 28.05 -0.22 -6.60
N HIS A 199 27.36 0.82 -7.09
CA HIS A 199 26.56 1.70 -6.24
C HIS A 199 25.34 1.00 -5.63
N GLY A 200 24.70 0.07 -6.38
CA GLY A 200 23.61 -0.76 -5.89
C GLY A 200 24.05 -1.68 -4.75
N LEU A 201 25.22 -2.31 -4.90
CA LEU A 201 25.80 -3.19 -3.86
C LEU A 201 26.15 -2.43 -2.58
N SER A 202 26.58 -1.17 -2.71
CA SER A 202 26.93 -0.30 -1.58
C SER A 202 25.75 0.48 -0.98
N ASN A 203 24.50 0.28 -1.46
CA ASN A 203 23.35 1.10 -1.10
C ASN A 203 23.04 1.11 0.42
N LYS A 204 23.45 0.07 1.16
CA LYS A 204 23.42 0.06 2.64
C LYS A 204 24.08 1.29 3.27
N SER A 205 25.17 1.80 2.67
CA SER A 205 25.88 2.99 3.16
C SER A 205 25.08 4.28 2.98
N THR A 206 24.27 4.38 1.92
CA THR A 206 23.35 5.49 1.68
C THR A 206 22.18 5.45 2.66
N VAL A 207 21.61 4.26 2.91
CA VAL A 207 20.50 4.07 3.85
C VAL A 207 20.88 4.55 5.26
N TYR A 208 22.07 4.19 5.73
CA TYR A 208 22.58 4.56 7.05
C TYR A 208 23.59 5.72 7.02
N SER A 209 23.54 6.57 5.99
CA SER A 209 24.43 7.73 5.92
C SER A 209 24.19 8.67 7.09
N LYS A 210 25.29 9.21 7.65
CA LYS A 210 25.24 10.28 8.65
C LYS A 210 24.58 11.56 8.13
N ASP A 211 24.57 11.74 6.80
CA ASP A 211 24.01 12.92 6.14
C ASP A 211 22.53 12.74 5.77
N ARG A 212 21.90 11.63 6.20
CA ARG A 212 20.48 11.38 5.97
C ARG A 212 19.63 12.38 6.76
N LEU A 213 18.70 13.05 6.09
CA LEU A 213 17.66 13.84 6.75
C LEU A 213 16.71 12.91 7.52
N LEU A 214 16.79 12.95 8.85
CA LEU A 214 16.02 12.07 9.75
C LEU A 214 14.70 12.68 10.22
N TYR A 215 14.58 14.01 10.15
CA TYR A 215 13.43 14.76 10.64
C TYR A 215 13.20 15.99 9.77
N PRO A 216 11.99 16.56 9.79
CA PRO A 216 11.72 17.85 9.16
C PRO A 216 12.56 18.97 9.75
N MET A 217 13.01 19.88 8.90
CA MET A 217 13.88 20.99 9.25
C MET A 217 13.35 22.28 8.63
N LYS A 218 13.39 23.37 9.40
CA LYS A 218 12.98 24.71 8.97
C LYS A 218 14.18 25.65 9.05
N ARG A 219 14.31 26.57 8.09
CA ARG A 219 15.38 27.57 8.14
C ARG A 219 15.10 28.54 9.29
N VAL A 220 16.11 28.79 10.13
CA VAL A 220 15.94 29.52 11.40
C VAL A 220 15.40 30.94 11.23
N ASP A 221 15.64 31.56 10.08
CA ASP A 221 15.24 32.94 9.76
C ASP A 221 14.04 33.01 8.81
N PHE A 222 13.35 31.90 8.58
CA PHE A 222 12.16 31.84 7.75
C PHE A 222 10.90 31.92 8.61
N ASP A 223 10.24 33.07 8.62
CA ASP A 223 8.89 33.21 9.17
C ASP A 223 7.85 33.28 8.02
N PRO A 224 6.97 32.27 7.87
CA PRO A 224 5.90 32.29 6.87
C PRO A 224 4.97 33.50 7.00
N ASN A 225 4.74 33.99 8.22
CA ASN A 225 3.82 35.09 8.53
C ASN A 225 4.52 36.44 8.72
N GLY A 226 5.85 36.48 8.50
CA GLY A 226 6.67 37.66 8.74
C GLY A 226 7.82 37.75 7.75
N ALA A 227 9.03 37.96 8.29
CA ALA A 227 10.22 38.09 7.47
C ALA A 227 10.64 36.73 6.90
N ARG A 228 10.44 36.54 5.60
CA ARG A 228 10.77 35.29 4.90
C ARG A 228 12.25 35.15 4.53
N ASN A 229 13.00 36.25 4.57
CA ASN A 229 14.43 36.36 4.27
C ASN A 229 14.92 35.52 3.07
N PRO A 230 14.39 35.73 1.84
CA PRO A 230 14.82 34.94 0.67
C PRO A 230 16.31 35.03 0.34
N GLN A 231 16.92 36.19 0.62
CA GLN A 231 18.34 36.47 0.39
C GLN A 231 19.29 35.59 1.23
N ASN A 232 18.79 34.98 2.31
CA ASN A 232 19.59 34.14 3.20
C ASN A 232 19.49 32.63 2.86
N ARG A 233 18.82 32.25 1.77
CA ARG A 233 18.75 30.86 1.30
C ARG A 233 20.15 30.36 0.91
N GLY A 234 20.58 29.25 1.52
CA GLY A 234 21.93 28.70 1.34
C GLY A 234 22.98 29.28 2.30
N VAL A 235 22.59 30.22 3.18
CA VAL A 235 23.47 30.83 4.19
C VAL A 235 23.00 30.48 5.60
N SER A 236 21.72 30.74 5.91
CA SER A 236 21.18 30.48 7.24
C SER A 236 21.01 28.99 7.51
N GLY A 237 21.26 28.60 8.76
CA GLY A 237 21.10 27.23 9.25
C GLY A 237 19.63 26.82 9.42
N TYR A 238 19.44 25.65 10.03
CA TYR A 238 18.13 25.02 10.20
C TYR A 238 17.90 24.61 11.66
N GLU A 239 16.64 24.67 12.06
CA GLU A 239 16.11 24.10 13.29
C GLU A 239 15.26 22.86 12.98
N ARG A 240 15.21 21.92 13.92
CA ARG A 240 14.31 20.77 13.83
C ARG A 240 12.89 21.22 14.17
N ILE A 241 11.93 20.76 13.38
CA ILE A 241 10.49 20.95 13.63
C ILE A 241 9.75 19.60 13.61
N SER A 242 8.49 19.59 14.06
CA SER A 242 7.64 18.39 13.97
C SER A 242 7.16 18.17 12.54
N TRP A 243 6.66 16.96 12.26
CA TRP A 243 6.01 16.68 10.97
C TRP A 243 4.71 17.47 10.81
N ASP A 244 3.95 17.65 11.88
CA ASP A 244 2.70 18.42 11.87
C ASP A 244 2.97 19.88 11.54
N GLU A 245 3.96 20.50 12.20
CA GLU A 245 4.36 21.88 11.91
C GLU A 245 4.86 22.02 10.47
N ALA A 246 5.70 21.09 9.99
CA ALA A 246 6.21 21.12 8.62
C ALA A 246 5.06 21.04 7.58
N LEU A 247 4.11 20.14 7.83
CA LEU A 247 2.94 19.95 6.98
C LEU A 247 2.04 21.20 7.00
N ASP A 248 1.77 21.76 8.18
CA ASP A 248 0.93 22.96 8.33
C ASP A 248 1.52 24.17 7.61
N ILE A 249 2.85 24.38 7.74
CA ILE A 249 3.55 25.47 7.02
C ILE A 249 3.40 25.29 5.50
N VAL A 250 3.66 24.08 4.98
CA VAL A 250 3.58 23.84 3.53
C VAL A 250 2.13 23.93 3.03
N ALA A 251 1.19 23.33 3.75
CA ALA A 251 -0.22 23.30 3.36
C ALA A 251 -0.86 24.69 3.39
N SER A 252 -0.58 25.49 4.42
CA SER A 252 -1.07 26.87 4.53
C SER A 252 -0.57 27.73 3.37
N GLU A 253 0.70 27.61 3.00
CA GLU A 253 1.28 28.34 1.86
C GLU A 253 0.71 27.90 0.51
N ILE A 254 0.50 26.59 0.30
CA ILE A 254 -0.15 26.08 -0.92
C ILE A 254 -1.58 26.64 -1.02
N ARG A 255 -2.35 26.61 0.08
CA ARG A 255 -3.72 27.16 0.10
C ARG A 255 -3.71 28.65 -0.21
N ARG A 256 -2.88 29.43 0.48
CA ARG A 256 -2.71 30.87 0.25
C ARG A 256 -2.42 31.17 -1.22
N MET A 257 -1.52 30.42 -1.85
CA MET A 257 -1.16 30.62 -3.25
C MET A 257 -2.21 30.18 -4.27
N LYS A 258 -3.13 29.28 -3.90
CA LYS A 258 -4.24 28.85 -4.76
C LYS A 258 -5.48 29.71 -4.66
N THR A 259 -5.67 30.37 -3.51
CA THR A 259 -6.84 31.23 -3.25
C THR A 259 -6.58 32.72 -3.53
N GLN A 260 -5.32 33.09 -3.75
CA GLN A 260 -4.92 34.39 -4.30
C GLN A 260 -4.95 34.33 -5.83
#